data_AF-A0A938H2M2-F1
#
_entry.id   AF-A0A938H2M2-F1
#
_cell.length_a   1.000
_cell.length_b   1.000
_cell.length_c   1.000
_cell.angle_alpha   90.00
_cell.angle_beta   90.00
_cell.angle_gamma   90.00
#
_symmetry.space_group_name_H-M   'P 1'
#
loop_
_entity.id
_entity.type
_entity.pdbx_description
1 polymer ?
#
loop_
_entity_poly.entity_id
_entity_poly.type
_entity_poly.pdbx_seq_one_letter_code
_entity_poly.pdbx_strand_id
1 'polypeptide(L)'
;MHATKSYQELPDEVKRRLDDLYTDYFYRRQDGFWRARGYEKLPAMRAASPMLLCGEDLGMVPDCVPGVMRDLGILSLEIQRMPKSSKLRFADPADAPYLSVVSPSTHDMPTLRGWWREDPHATGDFAWQALGVAFPPVDLSGDLAQRILRQHFASPAMWAVIPIQDLLAMDESLRHPDVDAERINIPAITPYYWRYRMHLSLEELTAADAFNAALLGLVRETGRG
;
A
#
# COMPACT_ATOMS: atom_id res chain seq x y z
N MET A 1 -6.21 22.65 4.47
CA MET A 1 -7.05 23.86 4.67
C MET A 1 -7.81 23.80 5.99
N HIS A 2 -8.62 22.78 6.25
CA HIS A 2 -9.61 22.82 7.35
C HIS A 2 -9.01 22.77 8.77
N ALA A 3 -7.77 22.27 8.89
CA ALA A 3 -7.05 22.21 10.16
C ALA A 3 -6.34 23.53 10.53
N THR A 4 -6.36 24.55 9.68
CA THR A 4 -5.68 25.83 9.99
C THR A 4 -6.57 26.70 10.87
N LYS A 5 -5.95 27.36 11.85
CA LYS A 5 -6.65 28.30 12.74
C LYS A 5 -7.37 29.40 11.95
N SER A 6 -6.71 29.92 10.91
CA SER A 6 -7.26 30.95 10.03
C SER A 6 -8.55 30.51 9.32
N TYR A 7 -8.67 29.24 8.91
CA TYR A 7 -9.90 28.73 8.31
C TYR A 7 -11.00 28.54 9.37
N GLN A 8 -10.63 28.04 10.55
CA GLN A 8 -11.57 27.80 11.65
C GLN A 8 -12.21 29.10 12.18
N GLU A 9 -11.49 30.21 12.14
CA GLU A 9 -11.95 31.55 12.56
C GLU A 9 -12.83 32.25 11.51
N LEU A 10 -12.94 31.73 10.28
CA LEU A 10 -13.81 32.32 9.27
C LEU A 10 -15.29 32.21 9.65
N PRO A 11 -16.13 33.19 9.25
CA PRO A 11 -17.58 33.04 9.31
C PRO A 11 -18.05 31.81 8.51
N ASP A 12 -19.07 31.12 9.00
CA ASP A 12 -19.53 29.85 8.41
C ASP A 12 -19.96 29.98 6.94
N GLU A 13 -20.50 31.13 6.55
CA GLU A 13 -20.82 31.41 5.14
C GLU A 13 -19.56 31.45 4.27
N VAL A 14 -18.48 32.05 4.77
CA VAL A 14 -17.20 32.14 4.04
C VAL A 14 -16.56 30.77 3.95
N LYS A 15 -16.58 29.98 5.03
CA LYS A 15 -16.13 28.57 5.02
C LYS A 15 -16.83 27.78 3.93
N ARG A 16 -18.17 27.86 3.88
CA ARG A 16 -18.98 27.13 2.89
C ARG A 16 -18.63 27.51 1.46
N ARG A 17 -18.52 28.81 1.15
CA ARG A 17 -18.14 29.29 -0.18
C ARG A 17 -16.72 28.86 -0.56
N LEU A 18 -15.79 28.86 0.40
CA LEU A 18 -14.43 28.41 0.18
C LEU A 18 -14.37 26.90 -0.05
N ASP A 19 -15.16 26.11 0.68
CA ASP A 19 -15.29 24.66 0.49
C ASP A 19 -15.91 24.32 -0.87
N ASP A 20 -16.90 25.10 -1.32
CA ASP A 20 -17.49 24.95 -2.65
C ASP A 20 -16.44 25.19 -3.74
N LEU A 21 -15.64 26.25 -3.61
CA LEU A 21 -14.53 26.55 -4.55
C LEU A 21 -13.44 25.48 -4.51
N TYR A 22 -13.08 25.04 -3.31
CA TYR A 22 -12.12 23.95 -3.10
C TYR A 22 -12.62 22.66 -3.76
N THR A 23 -13.88 22.30 -3.52
CA THR A 23 -14.49 21.09 -4.07
C THR A 23 -14.58 21.15 -5.58
N ASP A 24 -15.02 22.30 -6.13
CA ASP A 24 -15.06 22.52 -7.58
C ASP A 24 -13.68 22.39 -8.21
N TYR A 25 -12.68 23.08 -7.66
CA TYR A 25 -11.34 23.11 -8.25
C TYR A 25 -10.63 21.76 -8.21
N PHE A 26 -10.62 21.08 -7.05
CA PHE A 26 -9.84 19.86 -6.86
C PHE A 26 -10.57 18.59 -7.33
N TYR A 27 -11.91 18.56 -7.31
CA TYR A 27 -12.66 17.31 -7.52
C TYR A 27 -13.68 17.34 -8.66
N ARG A 28 -14.03 18.49 -9.25
CA ARG A 28 -15.10 18.55 -10.27
C ARG A 28 -14.67 19.15 -11.60
N ARG A 29 -14.07 20.34 -11.56
CA ARG A 29 -13.86 21.20 -12.73
C ARG A 29 -13.12 20.51 -13.87
N GLN A 30 -12.13 19.69 -13.54
CA GLN A 30 -11.25 19.06 -14.52
C GLN A 30 -11.58 17.59 -14.79
N ASP A 31 -12.54 16.99 -14.08
CA ASP A 31 -12.76 15.54 -14.12
C ASP A 31 -13.12 15.05 -15.53
N GLY A 32 -14.06 15.73 -16.19
CA GLY A 32 -14.44 15.41 -17.58
C GLY A 32 -13.31 15.60 -18.59
N PHE A 33 -12.51 16.66 -18.43
CA PHE A 33 -11.38 16.94 -19.30
C PHE A 33 -10.28 15.87 -19.14
N TRP A 34 -9.89 15.56 -17.90
CA TRP A 34 -8.89 14.53 -17.62
C TRP A 34 -9.34 13.15 -18.07
N ARG A 35 -10.62 12.81 -17.88
CA ARG A 35 -11.20 11.59 -18.42
C ARG A 35 -11.04 11.48 -19.93
N ALA A 36 -11.41 12.53 -20.66
CA ALA A 36 -11.25 12.57 -22.12
C ALA A 36 -9.78 12.43 -22.54
N ARG A 37 -8.85 13.12 -21.86
CA ARG A 37 -7.42 12.98 -22.12
C ARG A 37 -6.88 11.59 -21.79
N GLY A 38 -7.43 10.92 -20.78
CA GLY A 38 -7.12 9.54 -20.44
C GLY A 38 -7.43 8.59 -21.58
N TYR A 39 -8.68 8.62 -22.08
CA TYR A 39 -9.09 7.78 -23.22
C TYR A 39 -8.39 8.14 -24.54
N GLU A 40 -7.92 9.38 -24.71
CA GLU A 40 -7.14 9.77 -25.89
C GLU A 40 -5.72 9.19 -25.86
N LYS A 41 -5.06 9.19 -24.69
CA LYS A 41 -3.62 8.90 -24.57
C LYS A 41 -3.31 7.45 -24.17
N LEU A 42 -4.00 6.93 -23.16
CA LEU A 42 -3.66 5.65 -22.53
C LEU A 42 -3.83 4.43 -23.47
N PRO A 43 -4.79 4.40 -24.42
CA PRO A 43 -4.88 3.27 -25.37
C PRO A 43 -3.61 3.06 -26.21
N ALA A 44 -2.90 4.13 -26.56
CA ALA A 44 -1.64 4.01 -27.29
C ALA A 44 -0.55 3.30 -26.44
N MET A 45 -0.49 3.59 -25.13
CA MET A 45 0.41 2.88 -24.21
C MET A 45 0.06 1.41 -24.08
N ARG A 46 -1.24 1.09 -23.99
CA ARG A 46 -1.73 -0.30 -23.94
C ARG A 46 -1.43 -1.06 -25.23
N ALA A 47 -1.54 -0.41 -26.39
CA ALA A 47 -1.27 -1.05 -27.68
C ALA A 47 0.24 -1.21 -27.97
N ALA A 48 1.10 -0.47 -27.29
CA ALA A 48 2.55 -0.47 -27.54
C ALA A 48 3.24 -1.75 -27.07
N SER A 49 2.65 -2.53 -26.16
CA SER A 49 3.25 -3.76 -25.63
C SER A 49 2.19 -4.72 -25.08
N PRO A 50 2.40 -6.05 -25.15
CA PRO A 50 1.55 -7.03 -24.47
C PRO A 50 1.74 -7.07 -22.94
N MET A 51 2.67 -6.28 -22.38
CA MET A 51 2.88 -6.21 -20.93
C MET A 51 1.63 -5.67 -20.20
N LEU A 52 1.39 -6.20 -18.99
CA LEU A 52 0.35 -5.67 -18.11
C LEU A 52 0.73 -4.27 -17.63
N LEU A 53 -0.21 -3.34 -17.72
CA LEU A 53 -0.05 -1.99 -17.20
C LEU A 53 -0.54 -1.95 -15.75
N CYS A 54 0.32 -1.46 -14.86
CA CYS A 54 -0.04 -1.16 -13.48
C CYS A 54 0.07 0.35 -13.28
N GLY A 55 -1.03 0.98 -12.86
CA GLY A 55 -1.03 2.38 -12.46
C GLY A 55 -0.74 2.48 -10.97
N GLU A 56 0.24 3.30 -10.61
CA GLU A 56 0.39 3.78 -9.24
C GLU A 56 -0.66 4.89 -9.04
N ASP A 57 -1.82 4.51 -8.50
CA ASP A 57 -2.97 5.39 -8.27
C ASP A 57 -3.20 5.67 -6.78
N LEU A 58 -2.11 5.94 -6.06
CA LEU A 58 -2.16 6.24 -4.63
C LEU A 58 -2.41 7.72 -4.35
N GLY A 59 -2.94 7.99 -3.16
CA GLY A 59 -3.15 9.35 -2.66
C GLY A 59 -4.38 10.02 -3.24
N MET A 60 -4.31 11.33 -3.47
CA MET A 60 -5.43 12.10 -4.00
C MET A 60 -5.49 11.96 -5.52
N VAL A 61 -6.28 10.99 -5.97
CA VAL A 61 -6.56 10.78 -7.40
C VAL A 61 -7.92 11.37 -7.79
N PRO A 62 -8.07 11.96 -9.00
CA PRO A 62 -9.37 12.41 -9.49
C PRO A 62 -10.38 11.27 -9.63
N ASP A 63 -11.66 11.56 -9.40
CA ASP A 63 -12.76 10.58 -9.41
C ASP A 63 -12.89 9.82 -10.75
N CYS A 64 -12.47 10.42 -11.87
CA CYS A 64 -12.49 9.74 -13.17
C CYS A 64 -11.46 8.60 -13.29
N VAL A 65 -10.35 8.65 -12.54
CA VAL A 65 -9.19 7.77 -12.77
C VAL A 65 -9.53 6.29 -12.58
N PRO A 66 -10.20 5.86 -11.48
CA PRO A 66 -10.55 4.46 -11.28
C PRO A 66 -11.47 3.88 -12.37
N GLY A 67 -12.33 4.71 -12.96
CA GLY A 67 -13.19 4.31 -14.09
C GLY A 67 -12.38 4.07 -15.36
N VAL A 68 -11.54 5.05 -15.73
CA VAL A 68 -10.68 4.98 -16.92
C VAL A 68 -9.71 3.81 -16.85
N MET A 69 -9.04 3.62 -15.71
CA MET A 69 -8.09 2.52 -15.53
C MET A 69 -8.77 1.16 -15.72
N ARG A 70 -9.94 0.96 -15.09
CA ARG A 70 -10.72 -0.27 -15.21
C ARG A 70 -11.16 -0.55 -16.65
N ASP A 71 -11.71 0.45 -17.34
CA ASP A 71 -12.16 0.30 -18.73
C ASP A 71 -11.01 -0.05 -19.67
N LEU A 72 -9.82 0.47 -19.37
CA LEU A 72 -8.61 0.20 -20.15
C LEU A 72 -7.84 -1.04 -19.66
N GLY A 73 -8.31 -1.74 -18.63
CA GLY A 73 -7.64 -2.92 -18.08
C GLY A 73 -6.28 -2.63 -17.45
N ILE A 74 -6.09 -1.41 -16.94
CA ILE A 74 -4.90 -1.00 -16.19
C ILE A 74 -5.11 -1.42 -14.74
N LEU A 75 -4.18 -2.21 -14.20
CA LEU A 75 -4.24 -2.69 -12.83
C LEU A 75 -4.03 -1.52 -11.88
N SER A 76 -4.81 -1.52 -10.83
CA SER A 76 -4.72 -0.54 -9.77
C SER A 76 -3.80 -1.01 -8.63
N LEU A 77 -3.20 -0.10 -7.88
CA LEU A 77 -2.37 -0.43 -6.73
C LEU A 77 -3.19 -0.31 -5.43
N GLU A 78 -3.27 -1.39 -4.66
CA GLU A 78 -3.99 -1.47 -3.40
C GLU A 78 -3.02 -1.70 -2.24
N ILE A 79 -2.80 -0.66 -1.44
CA ILE A 79 -1.87 -0.70 -0.30
C ILE A 79 -2.66 -0.67 1.01
N GLN A 80 -2.49 -1.69 1.85
CA GLN A 80 -3.28 -1.85 3.07
C GLN A 80 -3.23 -0.63 3.99
N ARG A 81 -2.06 -0.01 4.10
CA ARG A 81 -1.81 1.16 4.97
C ARG A 81 -2.04 2.51 4.27
N MET A 82 -2.47 2.49 3.02
CA MET A 82 -2.80 3.70 2.25
C MET A 82 -4.14 3.50 1.52
N PRO A 83 -5.25 3.41 2.29
CA PRO A 83 -6.57 3.20 1.71
C PRO A 83 -6.97 4.36 0.81
N LYS A 84 -7.70 4.05 -0.26
CA LYS A 84 -8.24 5.04 -1.21
C LYS A 84 -9.39 5.87 -0.63
N SER A 85 -10.07 5.32 0.38
CA SER A 85 -11.13 6.04 1.09
C SER A 85 -10.56 6.71 2.32
N SER A 86 -10.78 8.02 2.44
CA SER A 86 -10.46 8.80 3.65
C SER A 86 -11.27 8.39 4.88
N LYS A 87 -12.30 7.54 4.71
CA LYS A 87 -13.11 6.99 5.80
C LYS A 87 -12.44 5.80 6.49
N LEU A 88 -11.47 5.18 5.82
CA LEU A 88 -10.77 4.01 6.32
C LEU A 88 -9.38 4.42 6.78
N ARG A 89 -8.95 3.90 7.92
CA ARG A 89 -7.56 4.04 8.37
C ARG A 89 -6.65 3.03 7.69
N PHE A 90 -7.17 1.82 7.44
CA PHE A 90 -6.52 0.73 6.74
C PHE A 90 -7.50 0.12 5.74
N ALA A 91 -7.03 -0.24 4.55
CA ALA A 91 -7.80 -1.03 3.61
C ALA A 91 -7.85 -2.50 4.04
N ASP A 92 -8.92 -3.21 3.70
CA ASP A 92 -8.98 -4.67 3.84
C ASP A 92 -8.53 -5.29 2.51
N PRO A 93 -7.45 -6.10 2.46
CA PRO A 93 -7.05 -6.81 1.26
C PRO A 93 -8.16 -7.70 0.68
N ALA A 94 -9.12 -8.16 1.48
CA ALA A 94 -10.27 -8.93 1.01
C ALA A 94 -11.20 -8.13 0.07
N ASP A 95 -11.21 -6.80 0.19
CA ASP A 95 -12.03 -5.89 -0.62
C ASP A 95 -11.32 -5.42 -1.91
N ALA A 96 -10.07 -5.86 -2.15
CA ALA A 96 -9.29 -5.44 -3.31
C ALA A 96 -9.99 -5.85 -4.62
N PRO A 97 -10.12 -4.97 -5.64
CA PRO A 97 -10.67 -5.37 -6.93
C PRO A 97 -9.79 -6.42 -7.64
N TYR A 98 -10.35 -7.33 -8.43
CA TYR A 98 -9.55 -8.32 -9.17
C TYR A 98 -8.48 -7.68 -10.06
N LEU A 99 -8.81 -6.59 -10.77
CA LEU A 99 -7.85 -5.85 -11.62
C LEU A 99 -6.94 -4.95 -10.77
N SER A 100 -6.20 -5.54 -9.84
CA SER A 100 -5.26 -4.83 -8.98
C SER A 100 -4.02 -5.63 -8.62
N VAL A 101 -3.04 -4.90 -8.09
CA VAL A 101 -1.86 -5.39 -7.38
C VAL A 101 -2.05 -5.01 -5.92
N VAL A 102 -2.10 -6.00 -5.02
CA VAL A 102 -2.14 -5.77 -3.58
C VAL A 102 -0.73 -5.87 -2.98
N SER A 103 -0.43 -5.00 -2.01
CA SER A 103 0.84 -5.05 -1.25
C SER A 103 0.68 -4.45 0.16
N PRO A 104 1.43 -4.94 1.17
CA PRO A 104 1.46 -4.32 2.51
C PRO A 104 2.17 -2.96 2.54
N SER A 105 3.08 -2.74 1.59
CA SER A 105 3.96 -1.57 1.56
C SER A 105 4.53 -1.30 0.17
N THR A 106 5.07 -0.10 -0.03
CA THR A 106 5.89 0.23 -1.20
C THR A 106 7.31 0.57 -0.74
N HIS A 107 8.23 0.76 -1.69
CA HIS A 107 9.60 1.15 -1.40
C HIS A 107 9.72 2.53 -0.73
N ASP A 108 8.71 3.39 -0.87
CA ASP A 108 8.64 4.73 -0.24
C ASP A 108 8.09 4.69 1.18
N MET A 109 7.57 3.53 1.60
CA MET A 109 6.98 3.30 2.91
C MET A 109 7.99 2.60 3.84
N PRO A 110 7.80 2.71 5.16
CA PRO A 110 8.49 1.84 6.10
C PRO A 110 8.07 0.38 5.87
N THR A 111 8.97 -0.56 6.15
CA THR A 111 8.64 -2.00 6.19
C THR A 111 7.57 -2.28 7.25
N LEU A 112 6.93 -3.45 7.23
CA LEU A 112 5.95 -3.83 8.25
C LEU A 112 6.53 -3.72 9.66
N ARG A 113 7.78 -4.19 9.87
CA ARG A 113 8.47 -4.09 11.16
C ARG A 113 8.78 -2.64 11.55
N GLY A 114 9.27 -1.84 10.59
CA GLY A 114 9.56 -0.42 10.82
C GLY A 114 8.30 0.33 11.23
N TRP A 115 7.25 0.20 10.42
CA TRP A 115 5.96 0.84 10.67
C TRP A 115 5.32 0.42 11.99
N TRP A 116 5.41 -0.87 12.35
CA TRP A 116 4.86 -1.38 13.61
C TRP A 116 5.43 -0.66 14.84
N ARG A 117 6.68 -0.18 14.76
CA ARG A 117 7.36 0.56 15.82
C ARG A 117 7.13 2.08 15.78
N GLU A 118 6.71 2.63 14.64
CA GLU A 118 6.65 4.09 14.44
C GLU A 118 5.58 4.76 15.33
N ASP A 119 4.39 4.17 15.43
CA ASP A 119 3.28 4.73 16.21
C ASP A 119 2.50 3.60 16.93
N PRO A 120 2.67 3.43 18.25
CA PRO A 120 1.95 2.44 19.04
C PRO A 120 0.43 2.57 18.96
N HIS A 121 -0.12 3.76 18.72
CA HIS A 121 -1.56 3.95 18.55
C HIS A 121 -2.04 3.42 17.20
N ALA A 122 -1.31 3.71 16.12
CA ALA A 122 -1.60 3.14 14.80
C ALA A 122 -1.49 1.61 14.81
N THR A 123 -0.45 1.09 15.45
CA THR A 123 -0.23 -0.35 15.61
C THR A 123 -1.35 -1.00 16.42
N GLY A 124 -1.76 -0.40 17.56
CA GLY A 124 -2.88 -0.88 18.35
C GLY A 124 -4.19 -0.94 17.56
N ASP A 125 -4.51 0.14 16.84
CA ASP A 125 -5.72 0.21 16.01
C ASP A 125 -5.71 -0.84 14.91
N PHE A 126 -4.58 -1.00 14.20
CA PHE A 126 -4.44 -2.02 13.16
C PHE A 126 -4.53 -3.44 13.72
N ALA A 127 -3.81 -3.72 14.81
CA ALA A 127 -3.80 -5.02 15.45
C ALA A 127 -5.22 -5.41 15.89
N TRP A 128 -5.99 -4.46 16.43
CA TRP A 128 -7.38 -4.69 16.79
C TRP A 128 -8.27 -4.91 15.55
N GLN A 129 -8.24 -3.98 14.59
CA GLN A 129 -9.17 -3.97 13.45
C GLN A 129 -8.88 -5.08 12.44
N ALA A 130 -7.61 -5.28 12.07
CA ALA A 130 -7.20 -6.22 11.04
C ALA A 130 -6.87 -7.61 11.60
N LEU A 131 -6.41 -7.71 12.86
CA LEU A 131 -5.94 -8.98 13.43
C LEU A 131 -6.73 -9.44 14.68
N GLY A 132 -7.65 -8.63 15.23
CA GLY A 132 -8.37 -8.99 16.46
C GLY A 132 -7.46 -9.13 17.70
N VAL A 133 -6.30 -8.47 17.71
CA VAL A 133 -5.32 -8.52 18.81
C VAL A 133 -5.42 -7.25 19.64
N ALA A 134 -5.84 -7.38 20.90
CA ALA A 134 -6.05 -6.24 21.80
C ALA A 134 -4.75 -5.62 22.32
N PHE A 135 -3.73 -6.44 22.58
CA PHE A 135 -2.45 -6.01 23.14
C PHE A 135 -1.29 -6.52 22.27
N PRO A 136 -1.05 -5.88 21.11
CA PRO A 136 0.06 -6.28 20.26
C PRO A 136 1.41 -6.10 20.98
N PRO A 137 2.39 -6.97 20.71
CA PRO A 137 3.77 -6.76 21.17
C PRO A 137 4.37 -5.49 20.56
N VAL A 138 5.37 -4.93 21.25
CA VAL A 138 6.13 -3.75 20.76
C VAL A 138 6.82 -4.04 19.42
N ASP A 139 7.31 -5.28 19.27
CA ASP A 139 7.93 -5.75 18.04
C ASP A 139 6.99 -6.66 17.27
N LEU A 140 6.91 -6.45 15.96
CA LEU A 140 6.17 -7.35 15.08
C LEU A 140 6.81 -8.75 15.12
N SER A 141 6.12 -9.71 15.72
CA SER A 141 6.50 -11.13 15.70
C SER A 141 6.29 -11.74 14.31
N GLY A 142 7.00 -12.82 14.01
CA GLY A 142 6.86 -13.60 12.77
C GLY A 142 5.44 -14.11 12.54
N ASP A 143 4.76 -14.57 13.59
CA ASP A 143 3.34 -14.98 13.53
C ASP A 143 2.44 -13.84 13.04
N LEU A 144 2.51 -12.67 13.69
CA LEU A 144 1.72 -11.51 13.28
C LEU A 144 2.08 -11.04 11.86
N ALA A 145 3.36 -11.04 11.48
CA ALA A 145 3.76 -10.73 10.11
C ALA A 145 3.14 -11.72 9.10
N GLN A 146 3.19 -13.02 9.39
CA GLN A 146 2.57 -14.05 8.56
C GLN A 146 1.05 -13.87 8.45
N ARG A 147 0.38 -13.48 9.53
CA ARG A 147 -1.07 -13.19 9.53
C ARG A 147 -1.42 -11.98 8.65
N ILE A 148 -0.61 -10.92 8.69
CA ILE A 148 -0.78 -9.75 7.81
C ILE A 148 -0.58 -10.17 6.35
N LEU A 149 0.51 -10.87 6.05
CA LEU A 149 0.80 -11.31 4.68
C LEU A 149 -0.25 -12.28 4.15
N ARG A 150 -0.80 -13.16 5.01
CA ARG A 150 -1.89 -14.06 4.64
C ARG A 150 -3.11 -13.32 4.11
N GLN A 151 -3.44 -12.14 4.63
CA GLN A 151 -4.54 -11.32 4.09
C GLN A 151 -4.27 -10.92 2.63
N HIS A 152 -3.01 -10.57 2.31
CA HIS A 152 -2.60 -10.17 0.96
C HIS A 152 -2.60 -11.36 0.00
N PHE A 153 -2.04 -12.49 0.43
CA PHE A 153 -2.08 -13.73 -0.34
C PHE A 153 -3.51 -14.26 -0.49
N ALA A 154 -4.41 -14.07 0.48
CA ALA A 154 -5.82 -14.48 0.37
C ALA A 154 -6.70 -13.48 -0.41
N SER A 155 -6.19 -12.29 -0.75
CA SER A 155 -6.97 -11.28 -1.46
C SER A 155 -7.45 -11.78 -2.84
N PRO A 156 -8.56 -11.25 -3.38
CA PRO A 156 -8.99 -11.55 -4.74
C PRO A 156 -8.21 -10.76 -5.82
N ALA A 157 -7.21 -9.94 -5.45
CA ALA A 157 -6.39 -9.20 -6.39
C ALA A 157 -5.62 -10.13 -7.34
N MET A 158 -5.49 -9.74 -8.61
CA MET A 158 -4.75 -10.48 -9.63
C MET A 158 -3.32 -10.77 -9.19
N TRP A 159 -2.64 -9.78 -8.61
CA TRP A 159 -1.28 -9.94 -8.09
C TRP A 159 -1.19 -9.58 -6.61
N ALA A 160 -0.46 -10.41 -5.85
CA ALA A 160 0.07 -10.03 -4.54
C ALA A 160 1.58 -9.85 -4.69
N VAL A 161 2.07 -8.63 -4.53
CA VAL A 161 3.50 -8.30 -4.64
C VAL A 161 3.98 -7.87 -3.27
N ILE A 162 4.84 -8.67 -2.65
CA ILE A 162 5.30 -8.45 -1.28
C ILE A 162 6.78 -8.08 -1.29
N PRO A 163 7.18 -6.95 -0.67
CA PRO A 163 8.59 -6.64 -0.50
C PRO A 163 9.32 -7.72 0.28
N ILE A 164 10.56 -8.03 -0.13
CA ILE A 164 11.32 -9.13 0.48
C ILE A 164 11.55 -8.91 1.98
N GLN A 165 11.69 -7.66 2.43
CA GLN A 165 11.83 -7.33 3.85
C GLN A 165 10.60 -7.74 4.66
N ASP A 166 9.41 -7.57 4.08
CA ASP A 166 8.15 -7.94 4.72
C ASP A 166 7.95 -9.46 4.72
N LEU A 167 8.39 -10.16 3.66
CA LEU A 167 8.42 -11.63 3.64
C LEU A 167 9.34 -12.18 4.73
N LEU A 168 10.58 -11.68 4.82
CA LEU A 168 11.55 -12.11 5.83
C LEU A 168 11.08 -11.81 7.27
N ALA A 169 10.18 -10.82 7.45
CA ALA A 169 9.63 -10.52 8.76
C ALA A 169 8.83 -11.67 9.40
N MET A 170 8.38 -12.66 8.61
CA MET A 170 7.71 -13.88 9.08
C MET A 170 8.62 -14.81 9.91
N ASP A 171 9.93 -14.67 9.80
CA ASP A 171 10.91 -15.53 10.47
C ASP A 171 11.94 -14.67 11.23
N GLU A 172 11.90 -14.75 12.55
CA GLU A 172 12.81 -14.01 13.43
C GLU A 172 14.29 -14.32 13.20
N SER A 173 14.61 -15.49 12.66
CA SER A 173 15.98 -15.93 12.41
C SER A 173 16.56 -15.42 11.08
N LEU A 174 15.70 -14.99 10.14
CA LEU A 174 16.11 -14.56 8.80
C LEU A 174 15.99 -13.05 8.55
N ARG A 175 15.20 -12.34 9.35
CA ARG A 175 15.05 -10.89 9.21
C ARG A 175 16.30 -10.14 9.67
N HIS A 176 16.47 -8.90 9.20
CA HIS A 176 17.63 -8.09 9.57
C HIS A 176 17.59 -7.75 11.09
N PRO A 177 18.72 -7.81 11.82
CA PRO A 177 18.72 -7.52 13.26
C PRO A 177 18.33 -6.06 13.57
N ASP A 178 18.76 -5.13 12.71
CA ASP A 178 18.37 -3.73 12.77
C ASP A 178 17.17 -3.46 11.84
N VAL A 179 16.05 -2.99 12.42
CA VAL A 179 14.81 -2.70 11.69
C VAL A 179 14.98 -1.49 10.75
N ASP A 180 15.73 -0.48 11.18
CA ASP A 180 15.86 0.77 10.41
C ASP A 180 16.71 0.55 9.15
N ALA A 181 17.64 -0.41 9.21
CA ALA A 181 18.43 -0.83 8.07
C ALA A 181 17.62 -1.52 6.96
N GLU A 182 16.40 -2.00 7.24
CA GLU A 182 15.55 -2.67 6.23
C GLU A 182 14.89 -1.69 5.25
N ARG A 183 14.72 -0.43 5.67
CA ARG A 183 14.01 0.58 4.90
C ARG A 183 14.87 1.02 3.72
N ILE A 184 14.36 0.78 2.51
CA ILE A 184 15.12 1.09 1.30
C ILE A 184 15.19 2.58 1.00
N ASN A 185 14.11 3.34 1.25
CA ASN A 185 14.02 4.78 0.97
C ASN A 185 13.20 5.55 2.02
N ILE A 186 13.56 6.82 2.22
CA ILE A 186 12.78 7.82 2.96
C ILE A 186 12.59 9.02 2.02
N PRO A 187 11.39 9.21 1.42
CA PRO A 187 11.15 10.24 0.40
C PRO A 187 11.53 11.67 0.81
N ALA A 188 11.50 11.98 2.12
CA ALA A 188 11.82 13.30 2.64
C ALA A 188 13.34 13.62 2.68
N ILE A 189 14.23 12.66 2.42
CA ILE A 189 15.70 12.81 2.57
C ILE A 189 16.40 12.79 1.20
N THR A 190 17.16 13.85 0.88
CA THR A 190 17.90 14.02 -0.39
C THR A 190 19.41 14.17 -0.16
N PRO A 191 20.32 13.57 -0.98
CA PRO A 191 20.08 12.76 -2.17
C PRO A 191 20.29 11.26 -1.90
N TYR A 192 19.18 10.53 -1.82
CA TYR A 192 19.07 9.09 -2.08
C TYR A 192 19.73 8.11 -1.07
N TYR A 193 18.94 7.70 -0.08
CA TYR A 193 19.10 6.38 0.54
C TYR A 193 18.39 5.36 -0.35
N TRP A 194 19.14 4.61 -1.17
CA TRP A 194 18.71 3.40 -1.91
C TRP A 194 19.75 2.30 -1.68
N ARG A 195 20.14 2.14 -0.41
CA ARG A 195 21.34 1.39 -0.03
C ARG A 195 21.02 0.05 0.61
N TYR A 196 19.75 -0.22 0.87
CA TYR A 196 19.35 -1.52 1.36
C TYR A 196 19.85 -2.62 0.41
N ARG A 197 20.50 -3.61 1.01
CA ARG A 197 20.85 -4.87 0.38
C ARG A 197 20.36 -5.97 1.29
N MET A 198 19.76 -7.01 0.71
CA MET A 198 19.43 -8.19 1.48
C MET A 198 20.72 -8.72 2.11
N HIS A 199 20.69 -8.90 3.42
CA HIS A 199 21.86 -9.35 4.19
C HIS A 199 22.13 -10.84 4.02
N LEU A 200 21.11 -11.59 3.59
CA LEU A 200 21.21 -12.98 3.18
C LEU A 200 21.67 -13.06 1.73
N SER A 201 22.52 -14.04 1.44
CA SER A 201 22.78 -14.51 0.09
C SER A 201 21.59 -15.28 -0.49
N LEU A 202 21.58 -15.48 -1.81
CA LEU A 202 20.55 -16.30 -2.46
C LEU A 202 20.68 -17.77 -2.05
N GLU A 203 21.90 -18.23 -1.80
CA GLU A 203 22.20 -19.59 -1.34
C GLU A 203 21.64 -19.83 0.06
N GLU A 204 21.86 -18.90 0.99
CA GLU A 204 21.29 -18.96 2.35
C GLU A 204 19.76 -18.93 2.31
N LEU A 205 19.18 -18.05 1.49
CA LEU A 205 17.72 -17.96 1.34
C LEU A 205 17.14 -19.24 0.73
N THR A 206 17.82 -19.84 -0.25
CA THR A 206 17.39 -21.11 -0.86
C THR A 206 17.50 -22.27 0.14
N ALA A 207 18.51 -22.26 1.01
CA ALA A 207 18.72 -23.27 2.05
C ALA A 207 17.83 -23.09 3.29
N ALA A 208 17.04 -22.02 3.38
CA ALA A 208 16.12 -21.76 4.48
C ALA A 208 14.84 -22.61 4.38
N ASP A 209 14.98 -23.94 4.50
CA ASP A 209 13.92 -24.93 4.23
C ASP A 209 12.61 -24.65 5.00
N ALA A 210 12.71 -24.28 6.28
CA ALA A 210 11.54 -24.01 7.11
C ALA A 210 10.75 -22.79 6.62
N PHE A 211 11.45 -21.69 6.31
CA PHE A 211 10.86 -20.48 5.76
C PHE A 211 10.25 -20.72 4.37
N ASN A 212 10.99 -21.39 3.48
CA ASN A 212 10.55 -21.70 2.13
C ASN A 212 9.31 -22.63 2.14
N ALA A 213 9.28 -23.62 3.04
CA ALA A 213 8.12 -24.49 3.23
C ALA A 213 6.90 -23.71 3.76
N ALA A 214 7.10 -22.81 4.74
CA ALA A 214 6.03 -21.98 5.28
C ALA A 214 5.45 -21.03 4.22
N LEU A 215 6.30 -20.37 3.43
CA LEU A 215 5.89 -19.50 2.34
C LEU A 215 5.16 -20.28 1.23
N LEU A 216 5.66 -21.45 0.85
CA LEU A 216 4.99 -22.31 -0.13
C LEU A 216 3.63 -22.80 0.37
N GLY A 217 3.53 -23.16 1.65
CA GLY A 217 2.27 -23.49 2.31
C GLY A 217 1.27 -22.34 2.20
N LEU A 218 1.70 -21.13 2.56
CA LEU A 218 0.88 -19.92 2.47
C LEU A 218 0.36 -19.66 1.05
N VAL A 219 1.22 -19.78 0.03
CA VAL A 219 0.85 -19.61 -1.39
C VAL A 219 -0.17 -20.65 -1.83
N ARG A 220 0.00 -21.93 -1.44
CA ARG A 220 -0.92 -23.01 -1.79
C ARG A 220 -2.28 -22.89 -1.11
N GLU A 221 -2.28 -22.61 0.20
CA GLU A 221 -3.51 -22.47 0.99
C GLU A 221 -4.38 -21.31 0.51
N THR A 222 -3.77 -20.31 -0.11
CA THR A 222 -4.47 -19.13 -0.65
C THR A 222 -4.75 -19.21 -2.14
N GLY A 223 -4.43 -20.35 -2.79
CA GLY A 223 -4.73 -20.58 -4.20
C GLY A 223 -3.90 -19.75 -5.18
N ARG A 224 -2.69 -19.33 -4.80
CA ARG A 224 -1.80 -18.49 -5.62
C ARG A 224 -0.65 -19.24 -6.31
N GLY A 225 -0.55 -20.56 -6.18
CA GLY A 225 0.50 -21.38 -6.81
C GLY A 225 0.17 -22.86 -6.92
#